data_AF-A0AAU3I4F0-F1
#
_entry.id   AF-A0AAU3I4F0-F1
#
_cell.length_a   1.000
_cell.length_b   1.000
_cell.length_c   1.000
_cell.angle_alpha   90.00
_cell.angle_beta   90.00
_cell.angle_gamma   90.00
#
_symmetry.space_group_name_H-M   'P 1'
#
loop_
_entity.id
_entity.type
_entity.pdbx_description
1 polymer ?
#
loop_
_entity_poly.entity_id
_entity_poly.type
_entity_poly.pdbx_seq_one_letter_code
_entity_poly.pdbx_strand_id
1 'polypeptide(L)'
;MTDHAATAATGRAPADPERLALEFRHGGRLMDPTMAGVQIWQVCITADGEPVGSLRATRALWWTAIRLRERLTDEGSFLAVVAQQLLNPDRSFTAAFDELVKRPEYMLIFDRCEMVPPWDDALTVAGVVAAAIGRLTDNSFVLVFPRHGAHGGVGAQLLEQAGTLLAAVEFTDELLVLDTTTGALAGASIRVRDRLIDRARHGGVDRDDLDEEDWFENQEYQALTPRMAALLRLAVEQLSQEAWQEIAALGDEALPRGAGGLFGSLPLVILRQEGGWRRQMARAFDDLAADLADGYVVLLCRGEVMALDLGIRRAQNIYRNRPRLLAQAVEGLPAEARDFDWYACSDLLFEGHDVSLLDDVLDGIEDSDIDDAMGMVDPAPLDWFSPFDDTRARDPARGFRHP
;
A
#
# COMPACT_ATOMS: atom_id res chain seq x y z
N MET A 1 9.72 -58.37 6.35
CA MET A 1 8.35 -57.81 6.48
C MET A 1 8.37 -56.88 7.67
N THR A 2 8.80 -55.65 7.44
CA THR A 2 8.83 -54.59 8.44
C THR A 2 8.10 -53.43 7.82
N ASP A 3 6.92 -53.21 8.38
CA ASP A 3 5.92 -52.23 7.98
C ASP A 3 6.41 -50.85 8.44
N HIS A 4 6.76 -49.98 7.49
CA HIS A 4 7.01 -48.57 7.78
C HIS A 4 5.68 -47.83 7.65
N ALA A 5 5.01 -47.67 8.79
CA ALA A 5 3.92 -46.73 8.94
C ALA A 5 4.44 -45.32 8.66
N ALA A 6 4.07 -44.77 7.51
CA ALA A 6 4.21 -43.36 7.19
C ALA A 6 3.28 -42.57 8.11
N THR A 7 3.86 -41.80 9.02
CA THR A 7 3.14 -40.82 9.83
C THR A 7 2.62 -39.73 8.89
N ALA A 8 1.31 -39.74 8.62
CA ALA A 8 0.66 -38.66 7.90
C ALA A 8 0.79 -37.37 8.72
N ALA A 9 1.62 -36.44 8.24
CA ALA A 9 1.57 -35.06 8.69
C ALA A 9 0.20 -34.51 8.30
N THR A 10 -0.69 -34.35 9.28
CA THR A 10 -1.94 -33.62 9.12
C THR A 10 -1.59 -32.17 8.80
N GLY A 11 -1.51 -31.83 7.51
CA GLY A 11 -1.42 -30.46 7.02
C GLY A 11 -2.59 -29.66 7.58
N ARG A 12 -2.28 -28.72 8.48
CA ARG A 12 -3.26 -27.79 9.05
C ARG A 12 -3.61 -26.82 7.93
N ALA A 13 -4.89 -26.70 7.59
CA ALA A 13 -5.32 -25.72 6.58
C ALA A 13 -4.82 -24.32 6.99
N PRO A 14 -4.23 -23.55 6.06
CA PRO A 14 -3.74 -22.20 6.33
C PRO A 14 -4.90 -21.31 6.82
N ALA A 15 -4.60 -20.43 7.79
CA ALA A 15 -5.58 -19.49 8.31
C ALA A 15 -5.96 -18.49 7.21
N ASP A 16 -7.25 -18.22 7.03
CA ASP A 16 -7.77 -17.26 6.05
C ASP A 16 -7.94 -15.88 6.68
N PRO A 17 -7.06 -14.90 6.40
CA PRO A 17 -7.10 -13.57 7.00
C PRO A 17 -8.41 -12.81 6.77
N GLU A 18 -9.21 -13.14 5.74
CA GLU A 18 -10.48 -12.46 5.47
C GLU A 18 -11.51 -12.66 6.59
N ARG A 19 -11.34 -13.70 7.40
CA ARG A 19 -12.23 -14.03 8.53
C ARG A 19 -11.95 -13.16 9.77
N LEU A 20 -10.84 -12.42 9.78
CA LEU A 20 -10.44 -11.60 10.90
C LEU A 20 -11.23 -10.29 10.99
N ALA A 21 -11.66 -9.96 12.19
CA ALA A 21 -12.26 -8.68 12.55
C ALA A 21 -11.59 -8.09 13.80
N LEU A 22 -11.54 -6.76 13.84
CA LEU A 22 -10.89 -6.00 14.91
C LEU A 22 -11.88 -5.07 15.61
N GLU A 23 -12.02 -5.25 16.92
CA GLU A 23 -12.81 -4.38 17.81
C GLU A 23 -11.87 -3.52 18.66
N PHE A 24 -12.07 -2.21 18.67
CA PHE A 24 -11.21 -1.25 19.36
C PHE A 24 -11.88 -0.76 20.64
N ARG A 25 -11.26 -1.03 21.79
CA ARG A 25 -11.77 -0.64 23.11
C ARG A 25 -10.80 0.34 23.77
N HIS A 26 -11.30 1.52 24.09
CA HIS A 26 -10.56 2.51 24.87
C HIS A 26 -10.66 2.18 26.37
N GLY A 27 -9.52 2.01 27.05
CA GLY A 27 -9.46 1.61 28.45
C GLY A 27 -9.74 2.72 29.47
N GLY A 28 -9.76 3.99 29.04
CA GLY A 28 -9.91 5.16 29.92
C GLY A 28 -11.31 5.78 29.93
N ARG A 29 -11.61 6.57 30.97
CA ARG A 29 -12.79 7.45 31.00
C ARG A 29 -12.48 8.75 30.24
N LEU A 30 -13.39 9.17 29.37
CA LEU A 30 -13.22 10.33 28.46
C LEU A 30 -12.83 11.66 29.15
N MET A 31 -13.17 11.83 30.42
CA MET A 31 -12.98 13.08 31.17
C MET A 31 -12.05 12.92 32.38
N ASP A 32 -11.26 11.84 32.43
CA ASP A 32 -10.31 11.66 33.53
C ASP A 32 -9.03 12.47 33.28
N PRO A 33 -8.75 13.54 34.05
CA PRO A 33 -7.54 14.33 33.88
C PRO A 33 -6.27 13.51 34.15
N THR A 34 -6.34 12.37 34.86
CA THR A 34 -5.18 11.48 35.04
C THR A 34 -4.83 10.70 33.76
N MET A 35 -5.73 10.67 32.77
CA MET A 35 -5.53 10.04 31.45
C MET A 35 -5.09 11.05 30.38
N ALA A 36 -5.00 12.35 30.69
CA ALA A 36 -4.66 13.40 29.74
C ALA A 36 -3.24 13.22 29.16
N GLY A 37 -3.11 12.65 27.96
CA GLY A 37 -1.84 12.50 27.25
C GLY A 37 -1.24 11.08 27.19
N VAL A 38 -1.88 10.09 27.82
CA VAL A 38 -1.58 8.65 27.64
C VAL A 38 -2.90 7.90 27.59
N GLN A 39 -3.17 7.23 26.48
CA GLN A 39 -4.42 6.51 26.21
C GLN A 39 -4.10 5.06 25.87
N ILE A 40 -4.72 4.13 26.60
CA ILE A 40 -4.54 2.70 26.37
C ILE A 40 -5.70 2.17 25.55
N TRP A 41 -5.36 1.45 24.49
CA TRP A 41 -6.27 0.80 23.57
C TRP A 41 -6.06 -0.70 23.64
N GLN A 42 -7.17 -1.41 23.82
CA GLN A 42 -7.23 -2.85 23.66
C GLN A 42 -7.92 -3.15 22.33
N VAL A 43 -7.21 -3.81 21.42
CA VAL A 43 -7.76 -4.31 20.16
C VAL A 43 -8.08 -5.78 20.37
N CYS A 44 -9.37 -6.13 20.34
CA CYS A 44 -9.82 -7.51 20.37
C CYS A 44 -9.87 -8.04 18.95
N ILE A 45 -9.30 -9.23 18.74
CA ILE A 45 -9.15 -9.86 17.42
C ILE A 45 -10.05 -11.09 17.41
N THR A 46 -10.95 -11.16 16.45
CA THR A 46 -11.91 -12.26 16.31
C THR A 46 -11.83 -12.87 14.92
N ALA A 47 -11.99 -14.19 14.79
CA ALA A 47 -12.23 -14.87 13.52
C ALA A 47 -13.67 -15.40 13.50
N ASP A 48 -14.49 -14.98 12.54
CA ASP A 48 -15.94 -15.28 12.49
C ASP A 48 -16.69 -15.03 13.80
N GLY A 49 -16.30 -13.98 14.52
CA GLY A 49 -16.89 -13.60 15.82
C GLY A 49 -16.32 -14.34 17.03
N GLU A 50 -15.47 -15.37 16.85
CA GLU A 50 -14.79 -16.05 17.95
C GLU A 50 -13.47 -15.35 18.30
N PRO A 51 -13.13 -15.12 19.57
CA PRO A 51 -11.89 -14.46 19.97
C PRO A 51 -10.67 -15.32 19.65
N VAL A 52 -9.74 -14.76 18.86
CA VAL A 52 -8.49 -15.43 18.46
C VAL A 52 -7.23 -14.69 18.93
N GLY A 53 -7.38 -13.48 19.46
CA GLY A 53 -6.25 -12.76 19.99
C GLY A 53 -6.58 -11.38 20.52
N SER A 54 -5.53 -10.69 20.95
CA SER A 54 -5.61 -9.33 21.40
C SER A 54 -4.31 -8.57 21.20
N LEU A 55 -4.40 -7.27 20.95
CA LEU A 55 -3.28 -6.36 20.81
C LEU A 55 -3.48 -5.16 21.74
N ARG A 56 -2.47 -4.82 22.55
CA ARG A 56 -2.46 -3.60 23.37
C ARG A 56 -1.62 -2.55 22.67
N ALA A 57 -2.17 -1.34 22.59
CA ALA A 57 -1.49 -0.16 22.07
C ALA A 57 -1.65 1.02 23.03
N THR A 58 -0.58 1.78 23.23
CA THR A 58 -0.57 2.97 24.08
C THR A 58 -0.29 4.19 23.21
N ARG A 59 -1.27 5.08 23.08
CA ARG A 59 -1.15 6.36 22.40
C ARG A 59 -0.69 7.42 23.40
N ALA A 60 0.48 7.98 23.20
CA ALA A 60 1.06 9.04 24.02
C ALA A 60 1.11 10.36 23.25
N LEU A 61 0.63 11.43 23.88
CA LEU A 61 0.59 12.78 23.33
C LEU A 61 1.68 13.62 24.01
N TRP A 62 2.79 13.83 23.31
CA TRP A 62 3.99 14.42 23.90
C TRP A 62 3.77 15.81 24.50
N TRP A 63 3.17 16.73 23.75
CA TRP A 63 3.04 18.13 24.18
C TRP A 63 1.91 18.38 25.20
N THR A 64 0.94 17.47 25.34
CA THR A 64 -0.16 17.62 26.32
C THR A 64 0.07 16.82 27.59
N ALA A 65 0.88 15.77 27.55
CA ALA A 65 1.22 14.98 28.73
C ALA A 65 2.25 15.71 29.61
N ILE A 66 1.76 16.48 30.59
CA ILE A 66 2.61 16.86 31.73
C ILE A 66 3.13 15.55 32.35
N ARG A 67 4.47 15.38 32.39
CA ARG A 67 5.15 14.19 32.94
C ARG A 67 4.93 12.89 32.15
N LEU A 68 5.07 12.93 30.82
CA LEU A 68 4.95 11.73 29.98
C LEU A 68 5.86 10.58 30.44
N ARG A 69 7.12 10.88 30.77
CA ARG A 69 8.10 9.88 31.22
C ARG A 69 7.60 9.13 32.46
N GLU A 70 7.17 9.87 33.48
CA GLU A 70 6.64 9.29 34.72
C GLU A 70 5.37 8.47 34.46
N ARG A 71 4.48 8.96 33.60
CA ARG A 71 3.23 8.26 33.28
C ARG A 71 3.44 6.97 32.51
N LEU A 72 4.33 6.96 31.52
CA LEU A 72 4.72 5.73 30.84
C LEU A 72 5.39 4.73 31.81
N THR A 73 6.15 5.23 32.78
CA THR A 73 6.77 4.39 33.82
C THR A 73 5.73 3.73 34.74
N ASP A 74 4.63 4.43 35.05
CA ASP A 74 3.57 3.92 35.93
C ASP A 74 2.70 2.83 35.27
N GLU A 75 2.64 2.77 33.93
CA GLU A 75 1.71 1.92 33.16
C GLU A 75 2.20 0.49 32.86
N GLY A 76 3.45 0.15 33.21
CA GLY A 76 4.00 -1.20 33.09
C GLY A 76 5.46 -1.29 32.65
N SER A 77 6.02 -2.50 32.63
CA SER A 77 7.46 -2.74 32.46
C SER A 77 8.00 -2.26 31.11
N PHE A 78 7.33 -2.58 30.00
CA PHE A 78 7.82 -2.17 28.67
C PHE A 78 7.67 -0.66 28.43
N LEU A 79 6.55 -0.06 28.85
CA LEU A 79 6.36 1.39 28.74
C LEU A 79 7.39 2.17 29.56
N ALA A 80 7.83 1.64 30.71
CA ALA A 80 8.94 2.19 31.47
C ALA A 80 10.27 2.16 30.72
N VAL A 81 10.55 1.07 29.99
CA VAL A 81 11.74 0.96 29.11
C VAL A 81 11.68 2.03 28.01
N VAL A 82 10.54 2.14 27.32
CA VAL A 82 10.34 3.18 26.29
C VAL A 82 10.56 4.58 26.87
N ALA A 83 9.99 4.86 28.04
CA ALA A 83 10.18 6.14 28.73
C ALA A 83 11.64 6.42 29.08
N GLN A 84 12.39 5.40 29.50
CA GLN A 84 13.79 5.54 29.87
C GLN A 84 14.69 5.80 28.67
N GLN A 85 14.44 5.15 27.54
CA GLN A 85 15.30 5.20 26.36
C GLN A 85 14.96 6.35 25.40
N LEU A 86 13.70 6.77 25.33
CA LEU A 86 13.27 7.83 24.41
C LEU A 86 13.28 9.22 25.04
N LEU A 87 13.06 9.32 26.35
CA LEU A 87 12.86 10.61 27.04
C LEU A 87 14.00 10.89 28.00
N ASN A 88 14.47 12.13 28.07
CA ASN A 88 15.40 12.60 29.10
C ASN A 88 14.65 12.93 30.42
N PRO A 89 15.36 13.01 31.57
CA PRO A 89 14.77 13.45 32.83
C PRO A 89 14.19 14.87 32.81
N ASP A 90 14.70 15.72 31.91
CA ASP A 90 14.22 17.09 31.69
C ASP A 90 12.96 17.16 30.80
N ARG A 91 12.44 16.00 30.38
CA ARG A 91 11.28 15.88 29.48
C ARG A 91 11.57 16.44 28.08
N SER A 92 12.78 16.30 27.58
CA SER A 92 13.08 16.33 26.15
C SER A 92 13.17 14.90 25.60
N PHE A 93 13.15 14.73 24.27
CA PHE A 93 13.59 13.47 23.66
C PHE A 93 15.10 13.33 23.76
N THR A 94 15.62 12.10 23.71
CA THR A 94 17.07 11.88 23.64
C THR A 94 17.60 12.35 22.28
N ALA A 95 18.84 12.85 22.25
CA ALA A 95 19.45 13.35 21.01
C ALA A 95 19.47 12.29 19.89
N ALA A 96 19.75 11.04 20.24
CA ALA A 96 19.73 9.92 19.29
C ALA A 96 18.33 9.68 18.70
N PHE A 97 17.26 9.88 19.49
CA PHE A 97 15.90 9.75 18.99
C PHE A 97 15.49 10.91 18.08
N ASP A 98 15.88 12.15 18.44
CA ASP A 98 15.65 13.33 17.62
C ASP A 98 16.41 13.28 16.27
N GLU A 99 17.56 12.61 16.21
CA GLU A 99 18.27 12.37 14.95
C GLU A 99 17.55 11.36 14.04
N LEU A 100 16.87 10.37 14.63
CA LEU A 100 16.17 9.32 13.89
C LEU A 100 14.81 9.76 13.36
N VAL A 101 14.09 10.60 14.10
CA VAL A 101 12.70 10.97 13.81
C VAL A 101 12.60 12.44 13.41
N LYS A 102 11.94 12.73 12.29
CA LYS A 102 11.89 14.11 11.77
C LYS A 102 11.10 15.05 12.68
N ARG A 103 9.92 14.64 13.15
CA ARG A 103 9.07 15.33 14.17
C ARG A 103 8.02 14.39 14.78
N PRO A 104 8.27 13.76 15.95
CA PRO A 104 7.25 13.00 16.64
C PRO A 104 6.24 13.95 17.26
N GLU A 105 5.06 14.04 16.66
CA GLU A 105 3.94 14.72 17.29
C GLU A 105 3.29 13.82 18.36
N TYR A 106 3.10 12.56 18.00
CA TYR A 106 2.51 11.55 18.85
C TYR A 106 3.35 10.28 18.84
N MET A 107 3.22 9.46 19.88
CA MET A 107 3.78 8.10 19.89
C MET A 107 2.66 7.08 20.00
N LEU A 108 2.80 5.97 19.28
CA LEU A 108 1.97 4.77 19.44
C LEU A 108 2.88 3.60 19.77
N ILE A 109 2.75 3.08 20.99
CA ILE A 109 3.59 2.01 21.51
C ILE A 109 2.77 0.71 21.51
N PHE A 110 3.25 -0.32 20.83
CA PHE A 110 2.67 -1.66 20.89
C PHE A 110 3.45 -2.48 21.91
N ASP A 111 2.81 -2.91 22.99
CA ASP A 111 3.52 -3.51 24.13
C ASP A 111 3.08 -4.95 24.45
N ARG A 112 1.95 -5.41 23.91
CA ARG A 112 1.47 -6.79 24.11
C ARG A 112 0.68 -7.26 22.90
N CYS A 113 0.98 -8.46 22.44
CA CYS A 113 0.22 -9.17 21.41
C CYS A 113 0.04 -10.62 21.82
N GLU A 114 -1.21 -11.09 21.81
CA GLU A 114 -1.56 -12.47 22.05
C GLU A 114 -2.37 -12.97 20.86
N MET A 115 -1.94 -14.06 20.25
CA MET A 115 -2.62 -14.68 19.12
C MET A 115 -2.62 -16.19 19.35
N VAL A 116 -3.73 -16.84 19.03
CA VAL A 116 -3.83 -18.31 19.10
C VAL A 116 -3.58 -18.92 17.71
N PRO A 117 -2.98 -20.12 17.62
CA PRO A 117 -2.87 -20.82 16.35
C PRO A 117 -4.23 -21.02 15.68
N PRO A 118 -4.33 -20.92 14.34
CA PRO A 118 -3.22 -20.72 13.37
C PRO A 118 -2.86 -19.26 13.08
N TRP A 119 -3.31 -18.30 13.89
CA TRP A 119 -3.17 -16.85 13.63
C TRP A 119 -1.91 -16.21 14.25
N ASP A 120 -1.08 -17.01 14.92
CA ASP A 120 0.07 -16.59 15.70
C ASP A 120 1.36 -16.49 14.87
N ASP A 121 1.25 -15.99 13.64
CA ASP A 121 2.38 -15.75 12.75
C ASP A 121 2.64 -14.25 12.51
N ALA A 122 3.88 -13.92 12.18
CA ALA A 122 4.34 -12.54 12.02
C ALA A 122 3.57 -11.75 10.95
N LEU A 123 3.18 -12.39 9.84
CA LEU A 123 2.49 -11.70 8.75
C LEU A 123 1.06 -11.33 9.18
N THR A 124 0.35 -12.26 9.82
CA THR A 124 -0.99 -11.98 10.37
C THR A 124 -0.92 -10.86 11.40
N VAL A 125 0.05 -10.91 12.32
CA VAL A 125 0.25 -9.86 13.32
C VAL A 125 0.61 -8.52 12.68
N ALA A 126 1.45 -8.49 11.63
CA ALA A 126 1.75 -7.28 10.88
C ALA A 126 0.51 -6.66 10.25
N GLY A 127 -0.40 -7.48 9.69
CA GLY A 127 -1.68 -7.00 9.16
C GLY A 127 -2.58 -6.39 10.23
N VAL A 128 -2.68 -7.05 11.39
CA VAL A 128 -3.44 -6.54 12.55
C VAL A 128 -2.85 -5.21 13.03
N VAL A 129 -1.53 -5.13 13.16
CA VAL A 129 -0.81 -3.91 13.57
C VAL A 129 -1.02 -2.79 12.55
N ALA A 130 -0.88 -3.05 11.25
CA ALA A 130 -1.12 -2.07 10.19
C ALA A 130 -2.55 -1.51 10.23
N ALA A 131 -3.54 -2.39 10.41
CA ALA A 131 -4.94 -1.99 10.56
C ALA A 131 -5.17 -1.18 11.86
N ALA A 132 -4.49 -1.52 12.96
CA ALA A 132 -4.55 -0.76 14.20
C ALA A 132 -3.92 0.63 14.05
N ILE A 133 -2.76 0.75 13.40
CA ILE A 133 -2.14 2.03 13.06
C ILE A 133 -3.13 2.88 12.28
N GLY A 134 -3.66 2.36 11.17
CA GLY A 134 -4.60 3.10 10.30
C GLY A 134 -5.88 3.59 11.00
N ARG A 135 -6.25 3.05 12.17
CA ARG A 135 -7.38 3.52 12.98
C ARG A 135 -7.00 4.39 14.17
N LEU A 136 -5.81 4.19 14.74
CA LEU A 136 -5.36 4.89 15.96
C LEU A 136 -4.50 6.11 15.66
N THR A 137 -4.02 6.26 14.43
CA THR A 137 -3.21 7.39 13.98
C THR A 137 -3.98 8.26 13.00
N ASP A 138 -3.92 9.58 13.20
CA ASP A 138 -4.59 10.61 12.41
C ASP A 138 -3.63 11.72 11.93
N ASN A 139 -2.36 11.67 12.35
CA ASN A 139 -1.33 12.70 12.17
C ASN A 139 0.06 12.04 12.08
N SER A 140 1.14 12.80 12.33
CA SER A 140 2.51 12.29 12.42
C SER A 140 2.72 11.50 13.71
N PHE A 141 3.00 10.20 13.59
CA PHE A 141 3.29 9.33 14.72
C PHE A 141 4.67 8.73 14.61
N VAL A 142 5.26 8.47 15.77
CA VAL A 142 6.29 7.44 15.91
C VAL A 142 5.67 6.18 16.47
N LEU A 143 5.93 5.07 15.81
CA LEU A 143 5.52 3.75 16.24
C LEU A 143 6.69 3.10 16.96
N VAL A 144 6.42 2.48 18.11
CA VAL A 144 7.43 1.82 18.93
C VAL A 144 7.03 0.36 19.16
N PHE A 145 7.95 -0.55 18.88
CA PHE A 145 7.78 -1.99 19.06
C PHE A 145 8.86 -2.56 19.97
N PRO A 146 8.57 -3.62 20.74
CA PRO A 146 9.58 -4.36 21.48
C PRO A 146 10.46 -5.17 20.52
N ARG A 147 11.70 -5.41 20.95
CA ARG A 147 12.58 -6.43 20.37
C ARG A 147 12.61 -7.71 21.20
N HIS A 148 12.99 -8.81 20.58
CA HIS A 148 13.16 -10.10 21.23
C HIS A 148 14.20 -9.99 22.36
N GLY A 149 13.79 -10.34 23.58
CA GLY A 149 14.60 -10.19 24.78
C GLY A 149 14.17 -9.04 25.70
N ALA A 150 13.33 -8.11 25.23
CA ALA A 150 12.72 -7.08 26.07
C ALA A 150 11.87 -7.72 27.19
N HIS A 151 11.87 -7.10 28.37
CA HIS A 151 11.18 -7.65 29.55
C HIS A 151 9.65 -7.62 29.40
N GLY A 152 9.05 -8.79 29.21
CA GLY A 152 7.60 -9.01 29.41
C GLY A 152 6.87 -9.59 28.21
N GLY A 153 6.64 -10.90 28.24
CA GLY A 153 5.51 -11.54 27.56
C GLY A 153 5.82 -12.25 26.24
N VAL A 154 5.26 -13.46 26.12
CA VAL A 154 4.96 -14.10 24.84
C VAL A 154 4.16 -13.09 24.01
N GLY A 155 4.67 -12.72 22.83
CA GLY A 155 4.12 -11.63 22.02
C GLY A 155 5.15 -10.60 21.56
N ALA A 156 6.22 -10.37 22.34
CA ALA A 156 7.29 -9.44 21.96
C ALA A 156 7.99 -9.85 20.66
N GLN A 157 8.24 -11.15 20.48
CA GLN A 157 8.81 -11.69 19.24
C GLN A 157 7.90 -11.46 18.02
N LEU A 158 6.59 -11.67 18.17
CA LEU A 158 5.63 -11.42 17.09
C LEU A 158 5.55 -9.94 16.74
N LEU A 159 5.58 -9.06 17.74
CA LEU A 159 5.59 -7.62 17.54
C LEU A 159 6.90 -7.12 16.91
N GLU A 160 8.05 -7.69 17.27
CA GLU A 160 9.32 -7.38 16.63
C GLU A 160 9.26 -7.74 15.14
N GLN A 161 8.91 -8.99 14.83
CA GLN A 161 8.83 -9.48 13.45
C GLN A 161 7.80 -8.69 12.64
N ALA A 162 6.64 -8.36 13.23
CA ALA A 162 5.65 -7.49 12.61
C ALA A 162 6.17 -6.08 12.37
N GLY A 163 6.91 -5.50 13.33
CA GLY A 163 7.58 -4.22 13.20
C GLY A 163 8.57 -4.22 12.03
N THR A 164 9.41 -5.26 11.91
CA THR A 164 10.34 -5.43 10.79
C THR A 164 9.61 -5.53 9.45
N LEU A 165 8.53 -6.31 9.36
CA LEU A 165 7.69 -6.40 8.16
C LEU A 165 7.08 -5.03 7.78
N LEU A 166 6.81 -4.18 8.77
CA LEU A 166 6.32 -2.81 8.59
C LEU A 166 7.45 -1.77 8.39
N ALA A 167 8.69 -2.22 8.22
CA ALA A 167 9.88 -1.39 8.04
C ALA A 167 10.28 -0.55 9.26
N ALA A 168 9.92 -0.97 10.47
CA ALA A 168 10.50 -0.43 11.69
C ALA A 168 12.00 -0.77 11.76
N VAL A 169 12.80 0.23 12.14
CA VAL A 169 14.25 0.11 12.23
C VAL A 169 14.68 -0.07 13.67
N GLU A 170 15.81 -0.71 13.85
CA GLU A 170 16.45 -0.85 15.15
C GLU A 170 16.84 0.53 15.70
N PHE A 171 16.38 0.81 16.92
CA PHE A 171 16.80 2.00 17.68
C PHE A 171 17.73 1.61 18.82
N THR A 172 17.38 0.56 19.56
CA THR A 172 18.21 -0.03 20.62
C THR A 172 18.07 -1.56 20.61
N ASP A 173 18.81 -2.25 21.49
CA ASP A 173 18.65 -3.68 21.73
C ASP A 173 17.23 -4.08 22.19
N GLU A 174 16.43 -3.12 22.67
CA GLU A 174 15.08 -3.37 23.18
C GLU A 174 13.95 -2.80 22.31
N LEU A 175 14.24 -1.85 21.41
CA LEU A 175 13.22 -1.07 20.68
C LEU A 175 13.45 -1.06 19.17
N LEU A 176 12.35 -1.29 18.43
CA LEU A 176 12.21 -0.85 17.05
C LEU A 176 11.37 0.43 16.98
N VAL A 177 11.70 1.29 16.01
CA VAL A 177 11.05 2.58 15.80
C VAL A 177 10.67 2.74 14.32
N LEU A 178 9.51 3.32 14.06
CA LEU A 178 9.06 3.69 12.71
C LEU A 178 8.41 5.07 12.72
N ASP A 179 8.97 6.00 11.95
CA ASP A 179 8.42 7.33 11.74
C ASP A 179 7.44 7.30 10.56
N THR A 180 6.16 7.57 10.82
CA THR A 180 5.11 7.52 9.80
C THR A 180 5.27 8.61 8.73
N THR A 181 6.10 9.63 8.96
CA THR A 181 6.34 10.73 8.01
C THR A 181 7.34 10.37 6.90
N THR A 182 8.04 9.24 7.03
CA THR A 182 9.07 8.82 6.06
C THR A 182 8.51 8.11 4.83
N GLY A 183 7.20 7.76 4.83
CA GLY A 183 6.58 6.97 3.76
C GLY A 183 6.86 5.45 3.84
N ALA A 184 7.86 5.02 4.62
CA ALA A 184 8.24 3.60 4.75
C ALA A 184 7.07 2.70 5.16
N LEU A 185 6.23 3.17 6.10
CA LEU A 185 5.04 2.46 6.56
C LEU A 185 4.03 2.22 5.43
N ALA A 186 3.85 3.17 4.51
CA ALA A 186 2.84 3.07 3.46
C ALA A 186 3.17 1.91 2.51
N GLY A 187 4.41 1.87 2.01
CA GLY A 187 4.88 0.78 1.15
C GLY A 187 4.88 -0.56 1.88
N ALA A 188 5.33 -0.60 3.14
CA ALA A 188 5.37 -1.84 3.92
C ALA A 188 3.98 -2.39 4.24
N SER A 189 3.02 -1.52 4.56
CA SER A 189 1.62 -1.91 4.82
C SER A 189 0.94 -2.47 3.57
N ILE A 190 1.27 -1.93 2.39
CA ILE A 190 0.81 -2.47 1.11
C ILE A 190 1.37 -3.88 0.93
N ARG A 191 2.69 -4.08 1.05
CA ARG A 191 3.31 -5.41 0.92
C ARG A 191 2.74 -6.44 1.88
N VAL A 192 2.55 -6.08 3.15
CA VAL A 192 1.95 -6.97 4.17
C VAL A 192 0.52 -7.33 3.79
N ARG A 193 -0.29 -6.36 3.38
CA ARG A 193 -1.67 -6.62 2.94
C ARG A 193 -1.69 -7.54 1.72
N ASP A 194 -0.83 -7.28 0.74
CA ASP A 194 -0.81 -8.05 -0.50
C ASP A 194 -0.38 -9.50 -0.23
N ARG A 195 0.61 -9.74 0.66
CA ARG A 195 0.97 -11.09 1.14
C ARG A 195 -0.16 -11.79 1.92
N LEU A 196 -0.98 -11.04 2.67
CA LEU A 196 -2.14 -11.62 3.36
C LEU A 196 -3.26 -11.99 2.39
N ILE A 197 -3.50 -11.16 1.37
CA ILE A 197 -4.42 -11.44 0.28
C ILE A 197 -3.96 -12.69 -0.47
N ASP A 198 -2.68 -12.76 -0.82
CA ASP A 198 -2.06 -13.92 -1.47
C ASP A 198 -2.23 -15.18 -0.61
N ARG A 199 -1.96 -15.12 0.69
CA ARG A 199 -2.20 -16.24 1.61
C ARG A 199 -3.66 -16.68 1.64
N ALA A 200 -4.60 -15.75 1.69
CA ALA A 200 -6.04 -16.05 1.69
C ALA A 200 -6.44 -16.84 0.43
N ARG A 201 -5.84 -16.46 -0.71
CA ARG A 201 -6.17 -16.99 -2.04
C ARG A 201 -5.44 -18.28 -2.40
N HIS A 202 -4.17 -18.39 -2.00
CA HIS A 202 -3.24 -19.43 -2.45
C HIS A 202 -2.72 -20.33 -1.32
N GLY A 203 -3.19 -20.13 -0.09
CA GLY A 203 -2.87 -21.01 1.02
C GLY A 203 -1.49 -20.77 1.64
N GLY A 204 -0.84 -19.65 1.33
CA GLY A 204 0.37 -19.20 2.03
C GLY A 204 1.66 -19.88 1.60
N VAL A 205 1.78 -20.25 0.32
CA VAL A 205 3.10 -20.53 -0.25
C VAL A 205 3.84 -19.20 -0.34
N ASP A 206 5.00 -19.10 0.29
CA ASP A 206 5.80 -17.87 0.25
C ASP A 206 6.25 -17.66 -1.20
N ARG A 207 5.99 -16.47 -1.73
CA ARG A 207 6.19 -16.12 -3.14
C ARG A 207 7.66 -16.24 -3.57
N ASP A 208 8.58 -16.17 -2.61
CA ASP A 208 10.03 -16.32 -2.79
C ASP A 208 10.47 -17.81 -2.86
N ASP A 209 9.59 -18.76 -2.53
CA ASP A 209 9.85 -20.21 -2.54
C ASP A 209 9.23 -20.95 -3.75
N LEU A 210 8.46 -20.24 -4.60
CA LEU A 210 7.96 -20.75 -5.87
C LEU A 210 8.93 -20.40 -7.00
N ASP A 211 9.35 -21.40 -7.77
CA ASP A 211 10.03 -21.21 -9.03
C ASP A 211 9.13 -20.46 -10.04
N GLU A 212 9.71 -19.55 -10.82
CA GLU A 212 9.00 -18.76 -11.84
C GLU A 212 8.16 -19.65 -12.79
N GLU A 213 8.55 -20.91 -12.99
CA GLU A 213 7.82 -21.90 -13.81
C GLU A 213 6.44 -22.28 -13.25
N ASP A 214 6.25 -22.37 -11.92
CA ASP A 214 4.96 -22.73 -11.29
C ASP A 214 3.91 -21.60 -11.39
N TRP A 215 4.37 -20.36 -11.60
CA TRP A 215 3.53 -19.19 -11.88
C TRP A 215 2.91 -19.24 -13.29
N PHE A 216 3.68 -19.65 -14.30
CA PHE A 216 3.25 -19.63 -15.70
C PHE A 216 2.31 -20.79 -16.08
N GLU A 217 2.35 -21.90 -15.34
CA GLU A 217 1.49 -23.05 -15.63
C GLU A 217 0.04 -22.89 -15.16
N ASN A 218 -0.25 -21.95 -14.25
CA ASN A 218 -1.63 -21.64 -13.87
C ASN A 218 -2.30 -20.70 -14.88
N GLN A 219 -3.08 -21.29 -15.79
CA GLN A 219 -3.91 -20.58 -16.78
C GLN A 219 -4.85 -19.51 -16.18
N GLU A 220 -5.17 -19.59 -14.87
CA GLU A 220 -6.01 -18.61 -14.17
C GLU A 220 -5.36 -17.22 -13.98
N TYR A 221 -4.03 -17.10 -14.12
CA TYR A 221 -3.32 -15.80 -14.01
C TYR A 221 -3.12 -15.09 -15.33
N GLN A 222 -3.49 -15.70 -16.45
CA GLN A 222 -3.27 -15.12 -17.78
C GLN A 222 -4.36 -14.12 -18.20
N ALA A 223 -5.36 -13.85 -17.35
CA ALA A 223 -6.46 -12.95 -17.66
C ALA A 223 -7.00 -12.18 -16.44
N LEU A 224 -7.46 -10.96 -16.69
CA LEU A 224 -8.18 -10.16 -15.70
C LEU A 224 -9.48 -10.85 -15.29
N THR A 225 -9.90 -10.70 -14.03
CA THR A 225 -11.26 -11.08 -13.65
C THR A 225 -12.26 -10.15 -14.31
N PRO A 226 -13.52 -10.59 -14.51
CA PRO A 226 -14.57 -9.73 -15.02
C PRO A 226 -14.75 -8.45 -14.18
N ARG A 227 -14.64 -8.54 -12.84
CA ARG A 227 -14.80 -7.39 -11.95
C ARG A 227 -13.62 -6.44 -11.99
N MET A 228 -12.40 -6.96 -12.10
CA MET A 228 -11.20 -6.13 -12.25
C MET A 228 -11.23 -5.38 -13.59
N ALA A 229 -11.52 -6.08 -14.69
CA ALA A 229 -11.66 -5.48 -16.01
C ALA A 229 -12.75 -4.39 -16.02
N ALA A 230 -13.91 -4.64 -15.42
CA ALA A 230 -15.00 -3.66 -15.33
C ALA A 230 -14.60 -2.41 -14.52
N LEU A 231 -13.89 -2.58 -13.40
CA LEU A 231 -13.44 -1.44 -12.59
C LEU A 231 -12.34 -0.63 -13.28
N LEU A 232 -11.37 -1.32 -13.92
CA LEU A 232 -10.33 -0.66 -14.71
C LEU A 232 -10.93 0.10 -15.88
N ARG A 233 -11.89 -0.50 -16.59
CA ARG A 233 -12.62 0.15 -17.68
C ARG A 233 -13.29 1.43 -17.22
N LEU A 234 -14.03 1.37 -16.11
CA LEU A 234 -14.66 2.56 -15.51
C LEU A 234 -13.62 3.64 -15.18
N ALA A 235 -12.47 3.25 -14.64
CA ALA A 235 -11.41 4.17 -14.30
C ALA A 235 -10.81 4.88 -15.54
N VAL A 236 -10.50 4.14 -16.60
CA VAL A 236 -9.97 4.73 -17.84
C VAL A 236 -11.02 5.54 -18.61
N GLU A 237 -12.30 5.16 -18.56
CA GLU A 237 -13.40 5.95 -19.13
C GLU A 237 -13.53 7.32 -18.45
N GLN A 238 -13.37 7.36 -17.11
CA GLN A 238 -13.36 8.63 -16.36
C GLN A 238 -12.15 9.49 -16.73
N LEU A 239 -10.96 8.89 -16.84
CA LEU A 239 -9.74 9.59 -17.24
C LEU A 239 -9.85 10.13 -18.67
N SER A 240 -10.40 9.35 -19.61
CA SER A 240 -10.72 9.83 -20.97
C SER A 240 -11.65 11.04 -20.92
N GLN A 241 -12.74 10.96 -20.16
CA GLN A 241 -13.70 12.06 -20.05
C GLN A 241 -13.05 13.33 -19.48
N GLU A 242 -12.22 13.20 -18.44
CA GLU A 242 -11.46 14.31 -17.86
C GLU A 242 -10.45 14.88 -18.86
N ALA A 243 -9.71 14.02 -19.57
CA ALA A 243 -8.74 14.43 -20.59
C ALA A 243 -9.41 15.27 -21.69
N TRP A 244 -10.54 14.81 -22.23
CA TRP A 244 -11.28 15.51 -23.27
C TRP A 244 -11.86 16.85 -22.77
N GLN A 245 -12.34 16.92 -21.53
CA GLN A 245 -12.80 18.17 -20.92
C GLN A 245 -11.66 19.17 -20.75
N GLU A 246 -10.50 18.70 -20.30
CA GLU A 246 -9.32 19.53 -20.09
C GLU A 246 -8.73 20.01 -21.43
N ILE A 247 -8.70 19.17 -22.47
CA ILE A 247 -8.34 19.56 -23.84
C ILE A 247 -9.26 20.66 -24.36
N ALA A 248 -10.58 20.52 -24.17
CA ALA A 248 -11.54 21.52 -24.62
C ALA A 248 -11.39 22.87 -23.90
N ALA A 249 -10.90 22.85 -22.65
CA ALA A 249 -10.65 24.06 -21.87
C ALA A 249 -9.31 24.72 -22.19
N LEU A 250 -8.25 23.94 -22.42
CA LEU A 250 -6.87 24.43 -22.59
C LEU A 250 -6.49 24.71 -24.06
N GLY A 251 -7.07 23.98 -25.02
CA GLY A 251 -6.61 24.00 -26.41
C GLY A 251 -5.12 23.64 -26.53
N ASP A 252 -4.37 24.47 -27.26
CA ASP A 252 -2.92 24.32 -27.48
C ASP A 252 -2.06 25.07 -26.44
N GLU A 253 -2.64 25.69 -25.42
CA GLU A 253 -1.89 26.45 -24.41
C GLU A 253 -1.02 25.53 -23.55
N ALA A 254 0.24 25.89 -23.33
CA ALA A 254 1.12 25.16 -22.42
C ALA A 254 0.64 25.29 -20.96
N LEU A 255 0.81 24.23 -20.17
CA LEU A 255 0.41 24.24 -18.77
C LEU A 255 1.49 24.89 -17.89
N PRO A 256 1.12 25.76 -16.93
CA PRO A 256 2.06 26.27 -15.95
C PRO A 256 2.53 25.15 -15.01
N ARG A 257 3.73 25.31 -14.42
CA ARG A 257 4.19 24.41 -13.33
C ARG A 257 3.18 24.44 -12.19
N GLY A 258 2.82 23.27 -11.67
CA GLY A 258 1.83 23.14 -10.59
C GLY A 258 0.38 23.34 -11.06
N ALA A 259 0.10 23.27 -12.37
CA ALA A 259 -1.27 23.16 -12.85
C ALA A 259 -1.95 21.93 -12.21
N GLY A 260 -3.20 22.11 -11.77
CA GLY A 260 -4.04 20.98 -11.38
C GLY A 260 -4.62 20.27 -12.60
N GLY A 261 -5.37 19.19 -12.37
CA GLY A 261 -6.00 18.41 -13.44
C GLY A 261 -5.18 17.18 -13.84
N LEU A 262 -5.64 16.48 -14.87
CA LEU A 262 -5.03 15.23 -15.32
C LEU A 262 -3.64 15.48 -15.92
N PHE A 263 -3.53 16.42 -16.86
CA PHE A 263 -2.25 16.72 -17.51
C PHE A 263 -1.28 17.45 -16.58
N GLY A 264 -1.80 18.16 -15.58
CA GLY A 264 -1.00 18.75 -14.49
C GLY A 264 -0.37 17.71 -13.55
N SER A 265 -0.94 16.50 -13.48
CA SER A 265 -0.44 15.39 -12.65
C SER A 265 0.58 14.49 -13.35
N LEU A 266 0.85 14.74 -14.64
CA LEU A 266 1.83 14.01 -15.43
C LEU A 266 3.25 14.59 -15.27
N PRO A 267 4.29 13.83 -15.68
CA PRO A 267 5.69 14.28 -15.62
C PRO A 267 5.93 15.65 -16.25
N LEU A 268 6.84 16.44 -15.66
CA LEU A 268 7.08 17.85 -16.04
C LEU A 268 7.40 18.05 -17.53
N VAL A 269 8.02 17.04 -18.18
CA VAL A 269 8.35 17.05 -19.61
C VAL A 269 7.10 17.19 -20.51
N ILE A 270 5.91 16.87 -19.98
CA ILE A 270 4.63 16.91 -20.68
C ILE A 270 3.96 18.29 -20.62
N LEU A 271 4.28 19.12 -19.62
CA LEU A 271 3.59 20.40 -19.42
C LEU A 271 3.68 21.36 -20.62
N ARG A 272 4.71 21.20 -21.46
CA ARG A 272 4.94 22.00 -22.66
C ARG A 272 4.34 21.40 -23.94
N GLN A 273 3.71 20.23 -23.86
CA GLN A 273 3.15 19.56 -25.03
C GLN A 273 1.85 20.23 -25.49
N GLU A 274 1.65 20.26 -26.81
CA GLU A 274 0.52 20.91 -27.48
C GLU A 274 -0.75 20.04 -27.49
N GLY A 275 -1.87 20.61 -27.94
CA GLY A 275 -3.16 19.93 -27.94
C GLY A 275 -3.19 18.66 -28.80
N GLY A 276 -2.32 18.55 -29.81
CA GLY A 276 -2.14 17.31 -30.58
C GLY A 276 -1.66 16.13 -29.73
N TRP A 277 -0.66 16.36 -28.87
CA TRP A 277 -0.15 15.35 -27.95
C TRP A 277 -1.22 14.96 -26.91
N ARG A 278 -1.91 15.96 -26.33
CA ARG A 278 -2.97 15.71 -25.34
C ARG A 278 -4.11 14.89 -25.91
N ARG A 279 -4.48 15.14 -27.16
CA ARG A 279 -5.47 14.35 -27.90
C ARG A 279 -5.03 12.90 -28.08
N GLN A 280 -3.75 12.65 -28.36
CA GLN A 280 -3.21 11.27 -28.41
C GLN A 280 -3.27 10.58 -27.05
N MET A 281 -2.97 11.29 -25.95
CA MET A 281 -3.10 10.74 -24.60
C MET A 281 -4.56 10.44 -24.24
N ALA A 282 -5.49 11.36 -24.53
CA ALA A 282 -6.92 11.12 -24.35
C ALA A 282 -7.39 9.90 -25.16
N ARG A 283 -6.84 9.74 -26.36
CA ARG A 283 -7.14 8.60 -27.22
C ARG A 283 -6.58 7.29 -26.67
N ALA A 284 -5.41 7.28 -26.03
CA ALA A 284 -4.88 6.09 -25.37
C ALA A 284 -5.86 5.58 -24.29
N PHE A 285 -6.49 6.47 -23.51
CA PHE A 285 -7.54 6.05 -22.56
C PHE A 285 -8.78 5.46 -23.26
N ASP A 286 -9.21 6.04 -24.38
CA ASP A 286 -10.34 5.51 -25.17
C ASP A 286 -10.02 4.11 -25.75
N ASP A 287 -8.81 3.93 -26.28
CA ASP A 287 -8.37 2.67 -26.87
C ASP A 287 -8.25 1.58 -25.77
N LEU A 288 -7.71 1.91 -24.59
CA LEU A 288 -7.69 0.99 -23.43
C LEU A 288 -9.09 0.66 -22.90
N ALA A 289 -10.01 1.63 -22.87
CA ALA A 289 -11.39 1.40 -22.44
C ALA A 289 -12.12 0.42 -23.38
N ALA A 290 -11.83 0.50 -24.69
CA ALA A 290 -12.35 -0.42 -25.68
C ALA A 290 -11.79 -1.84 -25.48
N ASP A 291 -10.46 -1.98 -25.32
CA ASP A 291 -9.85 -3.28 -25.04
C ASP A 291 -10.42 -3.93 -23.76
N LEU A 292 -10.54 -3.15 -22.68
CA LEU A 292 -11.06 -3.63 -21.39
C LEU A 292 -12.54 -4.03 -21.46
N ALA A 293 -13.30 -3.52 -22.43
CA ALA A 293 -14.67 -3.98 -22.66
C ALA A 293 -14.72 -5.43 -23.15
N ASP A 294 -13.66 -5.88 -23.84
CA ASP A 294 -13.47 -7.26 -24.29
C ASP A 294 -12.71 -8.12 -23.26
N GLY A 295 -12.34 -7.54 -22.10
CA GLY A 295 -11.75 -8.25 -20.96
C GLY A 295 -10.24 -8.44 -21.01
N TYR A 296 -9.54 -7.82 -21.97
CA TYR A 296 -8.09 -7.85 -22.08
C TYR A 296 -7.53 -6.44 -22.31
N VAL A 297 -6.21 -6.29 -22.28
CA VAL A 297 -5.51 -5.04 -22.63
C VAL A 297 -4.37 -5.37 -23.56
N VAL A 298 -4.16 -4.56 -24.60
CA VAL A 298 -2.95 -4.63 -25.41
C VAL A 298 -2.22 -3.30 -25.34
N LEU A 299 -0.98 -3.34 -24.84
CA LEU A 299 -0.10 -2.17 -24.78
C LEU A 299 0.79 -2.14 -26.01
N LEU A 300 0.59 -1.14 -26.86
CA LEU A 300 1.26 -1.00 -28.15
C LEU A 300 2.20 0.18 -28.21
N CYS A 301 2.12 1.12 -27.26
CA CYS A 301 3.03 2.25 -27.15
C CYS A 301 3.17 2.72 -25.70
N ARG A 302 4.15 3.59 -25.44
CA ARG A 302 4.42 4.13 -24.10
C ARG A 302 3.28 4.99 -23.56
N GLY A 303 2.54 5.68 -24.42
CA GLY A 303 1.36 6.43 -24.04
C GLY A 303 0.26 5.55 -23.46
N GLU A 304 0.07 4.34 -24.02
CA GLU A 304 -0.88 3.35 -23.48
C GLU A 304 -0.38 2.77 -22.14
N VAL A 305 0.92 2.51 -21.98
CA VAL A 305 1.51 2.11 -20.69
C VAL A 305 1.21 3.15 -19.61
N MET A 306 1.46 4.44 -19.88
CA MET A 306 1.18 5.52 -18.93
C MET A 306 -0.34 5.66 -18.66
N ALA A 307 -1.16 5.55 -19.69
CA ALA A 307 -2.61 5.63 -19.54
C ALA A 307 -3.14 4.49 -18.65
N LEU A 308 -2.59 3.28 -18.77
CA LEU A 308 -2.96 2.15 -17.94
C LEU A 308 -2.52 2.33 -16.48
N ASP A 309 -1.29 2.79 -16.21
CA ASP A 309 -0.82 3.07 -14.85
C ASP A 309 -1.75 4.07 -14.13
N LEU A 310 -2.08 5.18 -14.80
CA LEU A 310 -3.06 6.14 -14.28
C LEU A 310 -4.43 5.51 -14.06
N GLY A 311 -4.86 4.62 -14.97
CA GLY A 311 -6.08 3.82 -14.86
C GLY A 311 -6.09 2.95 -13.59
N ILE A 312 -5.01 2.24 -13.31
CA ILE A 312 -4.84 1.41 -12.11
C ILE A 312 -4.90 2.28 -10.86
N ARG A 313 -4.16 3.40 -10.81
CA ARG A 313 -4.20 4.34 -9.67
C ARG A 313 -5.61 4.89 -9.44
N ARG A 314 -6.33 5.22 -10.51
CA ARG A 314 -7.73 5.68 -10.44
C ARG A 314 -8.68 4.57 -9.95
N ALA A 315 -8.51 3.34 -10.44
CA ALA A 315 -9.29 2.18 -10.02
C ALA A 315 -9.09 1.87 -8.53
N GLN A 316 -7.84 1.90 -8.06
CA GLN A 316 -7.51 1.78 -6.63
C GLN A 316 -8.19 2.88 -5.79
N ASN A 317 -8.24 4.13 -6.28
CA ASN A 317 -8.94 5.22 -5.60
C ASN A 317 -10.46 4.96 -5.51
N ILE A 318 -11.09 4.52 -6.60
CA ILE A 318 -12.52 4.16 -6.63
C ILE A 318 -12.80 3.02 -5.64
N TYR A 319 -11.97 1.97 -5.67
CA TYR A 319 -12.08 0.83 -4.76
C TYR A 319 -12.04 1.26 -3.28
N ARG A 320 -11.07 2.10 -2.90
CA ARG A 320 -10.89 2.55 -1.51
C ARG A 320 -11.94 3.55 -1.06
N ASN A 321 -12.32 4.49 -1.93
CA ASN A 321 -13.03 5.71 -1.52
C ASN A 321 -14.46 5.82 -2.05
N ARG A 322 -14.88 4.96 -3.00
CA ARG A 322 -16.19 5.05 -3.66
C ARG A 322 -16.91 3.70 -3.72
N PRO A 323 -17.26 3.08 -2.57
CA PRO A 323 -17.82 1.72 -2.52
C PRO A 323 -19.16 1.57 -3.25
N ARG A 324 -19.98 2.63 -3.33
CA ARG A 324 -21.24 2.60 -4.11
C ARG A 324 -20.97 2.54 -5.61
N LEU A 325 -19.98 3.27 -6.08
CA LEU A 325 -19.60 3.27 -7.49
C LEU A 325 -18.97 1.94 -7.88
N LEU A 326 -18.12 1.38 -7.00
CA LEU A 326 -17.60 0.02 -7.15
C LEU A 326 -18.74 -1.00 -7.28
N ALA A 327 -19.70 -0.99 -6.36
CA ALA A 327 -20.82 -1.92 -6.37
C ALA A 327 -21.65 -1.85 -7.66
N GLN A 328 -21.84 -0.65 -8.21
CA GLN A 328 -22.50 -0.46 -9.51
C GLN A 328 -21.65 -0.99 -10.67
N ALA A 329 -20.34 -0.74 -10.65
CA ALA A 329 -19.43 -1.16 -11.71
C ALA A 329 -19.36 -2.68 -11.87
N VAL A 330 -19.52 -3.43 -10.77
CA VAL A 330 -19.39 -4.89 -10.75
C VAL A 330 -20.72 -5.63 -10.59
N GLU A 331 -21.83 -4.91 -10.70
CA GLU A 331 -23.16 -5.47 -10.56
C GLU A 331 -23.41 -6.57 -11.59
N GLY A 332 -23.83 -7.76 -11.13
CA GLY A 332 -24.10 -8.91 -12.00
C GLY A 332 -22.87 -9.69 -12.48
N LEU A 333 -21.65 -9.24 -12.16
CA LEU A 333 -20.43 -9.96 -12.51
C LEU A 333 -20.07 -11.02 -11.45
N PRO A 334 -19.54 -12.19 -11.86
CA PRO A 334 -19.12 -13.23 -10.92
C PRO A 334 -18.02 -12.71 -9.99
N ALA A 335 -18.06 -13.12 -8.72
CA ALA A 335 -16.97 -12.86 -7.80
C ALA A 335 -15.89 -13.93 -8.01
N GLU A 336 -14.64 -13.50 -8.07
CA GLU A 336 -13.49 -14.39 -8.19
C GLU A 336 -12.48 -14.08 -7.08
N ALA A 337 -11.75 -15.11 -6.65
CA ALA A 337 -10.79 -14.96 -5.56
C ALA A 337 -9.80 -13.83 -5.83
N ARG A 338 -9.32 -13.70 -7.08
CA ARG A 338 -8.34 -12.70 -7.52
C ARG A 338 -8.91 -11.29 -7.77
N ASP A 339 -10.19 -11.04 -7.49
CA ASP A 339 -10.79 -9.71 -7.67
C ASP A 339 -10.00 -8.64 -6.92
N PHE A 340 -9.65 -7.55 -7.60
CA PHE A 340 -8.92 -6.41 -7.03
C PHE A 340 -7.51 -6.74 -6.51
N ASP A 341 -6.88 -7.81 -7.03
CA ASP A 341 -5.43 -8.01 -6.91
C ASP A 341 -4.67 -6.98 -7.75
N TRP A 342 -4.27 -5.86 -7.15
CA TRP A 342 -3.58 -4.82 -7.89
C TRP A 342 -2.17 -5.22 -8.32
N TYR A 343 -1.53 -6.07 -7.51
CA TYR A 343 -0.17 -6.49 -7.78
C TYR A 343 -0.16 -7.50 -8.94
N ALA A 344 -0.98 -8.55 -8.87
CA ALA A 344 -1.10 -9.52 -9.98
C ALA A 344 -1.63 -8.86 -11.26
N CYS A 345 -2.52 -7.86 -11.13
CA CYS A 345 -2.99 -7.07 -12.26
C CYS A 345 -1.86 -6.25 -12.91
N SER A 346 -1.01 -5.60 -12.12
CA SER A 346 0.13 -4.85 -12.68
C SER A 346 1.14 -5.80 -13.35
N ASP A 347 1.53 -6.88 -12.68
CA ASP A 347 2.46 -7.87 -13.23
C ASP A 347 1.93 -8.45 -14.56
N LEU A 348 0.66 -8.85 -14.61
CA LEU A 348 0.02 -9.37 -15.83
C LEU A 348 -0.03 -8.33 -16.96
N LEU A 349 -0.45 -7.11 -16.67
CA LEU A 349 -0.71 -6.12 -17.72
C LEU A 349 0.55 -5.42 -18.23
N PHE A 350 1.62 -5.41 -17.44
CA PHE A 350 2.89 -4.81 -17.82
C PHE A 350 3.97 -5.84 -18.17
N GLU A 351 3.63 -7.12 -18.25
CA GLU A 351 4.56 -8.18 -18.65
C GLU A 351 5.25 -7.84 -19.98
N GLY A 352 6.58 -7.80 -19.98
CA GLY A 352 7.39 -7.44 -21.16
C GLY A 352 7.60 -5.94 -21.38
N HIS A 353 7.06 -5.07 -20.52
CA HIS A 353 7.27 -3.63 -20.57
C HIS A 353 8.01 -3.15 -19.32
N ASP A 354 9.12 -2.41 -19.49
CA ASP A 354 9.88 -1.89 -18.35
C ASP A 354 9.18 -0.67 -17.73
N VAL A 355 8.43 -0.92 -16.66
CA VAL A 355 7.66 0.08 -15.90
C VAL A 355 8.51 0.72 -14.79
N SER A 356 9.68 0.17 -14.45
CA SER A 356 10.53 0.67 -13.36
C SER A 356 10.95 2.14 -13.56
N LEU A 357 11.01 2.59 -14.81
CA LEU A 357 11.31 3.96 -15.23
C LEU A 357 10.18 4.97 -14.97
N LEU A 358 8.94 4.51 -14.73
CA LEU A 358 7.79 5.41 -14.56
C LEU A 358 7.71 6.00 -13.15
N ASP A 359 8.13 5.24 -12.13
CA ASP A 359 8.16 5.73 -10.75
C ASP A 359 9.25 6.80 -10.57
N ASP A 360 10.44 6.61 -11.15
CA ASP A 360 11.52 7.62 -11.14
C ASP A 360 11.14 8.92 -11.86
N VAL A 361 10.31 8.82 -12.91
CA VAL A 361 9.84 9.97 -13.70
C VAL A 361 8.66 10.69 -13.03
N LEU A 362 7.88 10.00 -12.20
CA LEU A 362 6.75 10.56 -11.44
C LEU A 362 7.17 11.16 -10.08
N ASP A 363 8.22 10.65 -9.45
CA ASP A 363 8.72 11.11 -8.14
C ASP A 363 9.56 12.40 -8.19
N GLY A 364 9.66 13.03 -9.36
CA GLY A 364 10.14 14.41 -9.46
C GLY A 364 11.60 14.57 -9.08
N ILE A 365 12.49 13.95 -9.85
CA ILE A 365 13.93 14.24 -9.80
C ILE A 365 14.14 15.76 -9.92
N GLU A 366 14.73 16.36 -8.88
CA GLU A 366 15.11 17.77 -8.85
C GLU A 366 16.17 18.06 -9.92
N ASP A 367 16.14 19.27 -10.48
CA ASP A 367 16.89 19.73 -11.68
C ASP A 367 18.41 19.39 -11.73
N SER A 368 19.05 18.94 -10.65
CA SER A 368 20.49 18.62 -10.61
C SER A 368 20.86 17.21 -11.06
N ASP A 369 19.94 16.24 -11.02
CA ASP A 369 20.24 14.84 -11.35
C ASP A 369 19.63 14.42 -12.70
N ILE A 370 18.92 15.34 -13.34
CA ILE A 370 18.30 15.16 -14.66
C ILE A 370 19.37 14.85 -15.72
N ASP A 371 20.49 15.57 -15.73
CA ASP A 371 21.54 15.37 -16.75
C ASP A 371 22.30 14.03 -16.59
N ASP A 372 22.46 13.53 -15.36
CA ASP A 372 23.14 12.25 -15.08
C ASP A 372 22.20 11.03 -15.23
N ALA A 373 20.90 11.19 -14.97
CA ALA A 373 19.88 10.16 -15.27
C ALA A 373 19.48 10.12 -16.76
N MET A 374 19.50 11.26 -17.46
CA MET A 374 19.18 11.38 -18.90
C MET A 374 20.23 10.78 -19.83
N GLY A 375 21.41 10.40 -19.33
CA GLY A 375 22.43 9.72 -20.12
C GLY A 375 22.07 8.28 -20.54
N MET A 376 21.05 7.67 -19.94
CA MET A 376 20.72 6.24 -20.14
C MET A 376 19.32 5.97 -20.71
N VAL A 377 18.39 6.93 -20.70
CA VAL A 377 16.99 6.68 -21.09
C VAL A 377 16.41 7.91 -21.79
N ASP A 378 16.16 7.81 -23.09
CA ASP A 378 15.55 8.86 -23.92
C ASP A 378 14.02 8.86 -23.76
N PRO A 379 13.37 9.91 -23.23
CA PRO A 379 11.92 9.99 -23.17
C PRO A 379 11.45 11.26 -23.90
N ALA A 380 11.77 11.41 -25.18
CA ALA A 380 11.15 12.46 -25.99
C ALA A 380 9.61 12.26 -25.95
N PRO A 381 8.83 13.22 -25.43
CA PRO A 381 7.37 13.06 -25.31
C PRO A 381 6.67 12.80 -26.65
N LEU A 382 7.31 13.20 -27.76
CA LEU A 382 6.84 12.96 -29.11
C LEU A 382 6.83 11.47 -29.48
N ASP A 383 7.72 10.66 -28.89
CA ASP A 383 7.85 9.23 -29.18
C ASP A 383 6.94 8.36 -28.31
N TRP A 384 6.17 8.96 -27.39
CA TRP A 384 5.29 8.20 -26.49
C TRP A 384 4.25 7.38 -27.24
N PHE A 385 3.81 7.86 -28.40
CA PHE A 385 2.79 7.21 -29.20
C PHE A 385 3.35 6.42 -30.39
N SER A 386 4.68 6.36 -30.51
CA SER A 386 5.35 5.46 -31.44
C SER A 386 5.10 4.02 -31.02
N PRO A 387 4.69 3.14 -31.95
CA PRO A 387 4.41 1.75 -31.61
C PRO A 387 5.69 1.02 -31.20
N PHE A 388 5.58 0.09 -30.26
CA PHE A 388 6.66 -0.83 -29.91
C PHE A 388 6.96 -1.81 -31.05
N ASP A 389 5.93 -2.16 -31.83
CA ASP A 389 6.00 -3.01 -33.02
C ASP A 389 5.09 -2.44 -34.11
N ASP A 390 5.68 -1.95 -35.21
CA ASP A 390 4.97 -1.37 -36.35
C ASP A 390 3.93 -2.33 -36.97
N THR A 391 4.12 -3.64 -36.84
CA THR A 391 3.19 -4.64 -37.40
C THR A 391 1.93 -4.82 -36.58
N ARG A 392 1.93 -4.34 -35.33
CA ARG A 392 0.83 -4.43 -34.38
C ARG A 392 0.27 -3.06 -33.98
N ALA A 393 0.72 -1.99 -34.63
CA ALA A 393 0.31 -0.63 -34.33
C ALA A 393 -1.21 -0.44 -34.47
N ARG A 394 -1.79 0.41 -33.61
CA ARG A 394 -3.19 0.83 -33.73
C ARG A 394 -3.42 1.52 -35.08
N ASP A 395 -4.58 1.29 -35.69
CA ASP A 395 -4.96 1.92 -36.98
C ASP A 395 -4.87 3.47 -36.88
N PRO A 396 -3.99 4.14 -37.64
CA PRO A 396 -3.86 5.59 -37.60
C PRO A 396 -5.11 6.35 -38.07
N ALA A 397 -6.01 5.70 -38.82
CA ALA A 397 -7.24 6.31 -39.33
C ALA A 397 -8.41 6.33 -38.31
N ARG A 398 -8.21 5.79 -37.10
CA ARG A 398 -9.27 5.67 -36.07
C ARG A 398 -9.81 6.99 -35.49
N GLY A 399 -9.20 8.12 -35.85
CA GLY A 399 -9.69 9.48 -35.59
C GLY A 399 -9.58 9.94 -34.13
N PHE A 400 -10.33 10.97 -33.77
CA PHE A 400 -10.50 11.47 -32.39
C PHE A 400 -12.00 11.60 -32.09
N ARG A 401 -12.39 11.51 -30.81
CA ARG A 401 -13.80 11.68 -30.37
C ARG A 401 -14.37 13.04 -30.78
N HIS A 402 -13.51 14.05 -30.83
CA HIS A 402 -13.80 15.38 -31.34
C HIS A 402 -12.76 15.75 -32.41
N PRO A 403 -13.19 16.20 -33.60
CA PRO A 403 -12.29 16.62 -34.68
C PRO A 403 -11.44 17.85 -34.29
#